data_AF-W1U7E9-F1
#
_entry.id   AF-W1U7E9-F1
#
_cell.length_a   1.000
_cell.length_b   1.000
_cell.length_c   1.000
_cell.angle_alpha   90.00
_cell.angle_beta   90.00
_cell.angle_gamma   90.00
#
_symmetry.space_group_name_H-M   'P 1'
#
loop_
_entity.id
_entity.type
_entity.pdbx_description
1 polymer ?
#
loop_
_entity_poly.entity_id
_entity_poly.type
_entity_poly.pdbx_seq_one_letter_code
_entity_poly.pdbx_strand_id
1 'polypeptide(L)'
;KFIGRRKFSDIELEDDEKDPAAHNVVAQDNRDDKEHKIVRMNVAFAQPGQGVRGTYFIGYARYWDVTKTMLTNMFTQNDKLLDYSKPITGMLFFIPSLDTLDAIAEGEL
;
A
#
# COMPACT_ATOMS: atom_id res chain seq x y z
N LYS A 1 16.38 -6.76 -4.62
CA LYS A 1 16.17 -7.63 -3.45
C LYS A 1 15.03 -7.10 -2.58
N PHE A 2 15.21 -5.99 -1.84
CA PHE A 2 14.21 -5.48 -0.88
C PHE A 2 12.85 -5.00 -1.45
N ILE A 3 12.80 -4.53 -2.69
CA ILE A 3 11.52 -4.23 -3.38
C ILE A 3 10.97 -5.44 -4.14
N GLY A 4 11.83 -6.43 -4.42
CA GLY A 4 11.53 -7.59 -5.25
C GLY A 4 11.47 -7.37 -6.76
N ARG A 5 11.84 -6.18 -7.25
CA ARG A 5 11.92 -5.85 -8.69
C ARG A 5 13.27 -5.23 -9.04
N ARG A 6 13.68 -5.35 -10.31
CA ARG A 6 14.88 -4.72 -10.87
C ARG A 6 14.66 -3.20 -10.96
N LYS A 7 15.63 -2.41 -10.49
CA LYS A 7 15.49 -0.94 -10.37
C LYS A 7 15.22 -0.22 -11.70
N PHE A 8 15.87 -0.64 -12.78
CA PHE A 8 15.83 0.08 -14.07
C PHE A 8 14.82 -0.51 -15.06
N SER A 9 14.68 -1.83 -15.10
CA SER A 9 13.76 -2.51 -16.02
C SER A 9 12.38 -2.77 -15.42
N ASP A 10 12.22 -2.58 -14.11
CA ASP A 10 11.02 -2.95 -13.35
C ASP A 10 10.64 -4.44 -13.47
N ILE A 11 11.50 -5.31 -13.99
CA ILE A 11 11.19 -6.75 -14.07
C ILE A 11 11.20 -7.35 -12.67
N GLU A 12 10.21 -8.20 -12.37
CA GLU A 12 10.18 -8.93 -11.11
C GLU A 12 11.40 -9.86 -10.99
N LEU A 13 11.96 -9.96 -9.79
CA LEU A 13 13.06 -10.88 -9.54
C LEU A 13 12.54 -12.33 -9.54
N GLU A 14 13.44 -13.28 -9.81
CA GLU A 14 13.15 -14.68 -9.56
C GLU A 14 12.97 -14.92 -8.04
N ASP A 15 12.22 -15.95 -7.66
CA ASP A 15 11.85 -16.16 -6.25
C ASP A 15 13.06 -16.43 -5.35
N ASP A 16 14.10 -17.09 -5.85
CA ASP A 16 15.36 -17.34 -5.13
C ASP A 16 16.26 -16.09 -5.01
N GLU A 17 16.03 -15.08 -5.84
CA GLU A 17 16.73 -13.78 -5.79
C GLU A 17 16.08 -12.78 -4.83
N LYS A 18 14.81 -13.00 -4.44
CA LYS A 18 14.06 -12.11 -3.54
C LYS A 18 14.56 -12.25 -2.11
N ASP A 19 14.50 -11.14 -1.37
CA ASP A 19 14.59 -11.22 0.09
C ASP A 19 13.25 -11.78 0.60
N PRO A 20 13.21 -12.73 1.55
CA PRO A 20 11.94 -13.22 2.09
C PRO A 20 11.05 -12.13 2.67
N ALA A 21 11.63 -11.01 3.13
CA ALA A 21 10.93 -9.83 3.63
C ALA A 21 10.86 -8.69 2.59
N ALA A 22 11.04 -8.99 1.30
CA ALA A 22 10.88 -8.00 0.24
C ALA A 22 9.45 -7.46 0.18
N HIS A 23 9.30 -6.17 -0.13
CA HIS A 23 8.01 -5.48 -0.14
C HIS A 23 6.95 -6.19 -1.01
N ASN A 24 7.31 -6.66 -2.22
CA ASN A 24 6.37 -7.37 -3.09
C ASN A 24 5.98 -8.76 -2.59
N VAL A 25 6.72 -9.36 -1.65
CA VAL A 25 6.41 -10.66 -1.03
C VAL A 25 5.48 -10.46 0.15
N VAL A 26 5.82 -9.54 1.06
CA VAL A 26 5.09 -9.39 2.33
C VAL A 26 3.87 -8.48 2.22
N ALA A 27 3.86 -7.49 1.30
CA ALA A 27 2.73 -6.58 1.11
C ALA A 27 1.63 -7.17 0.22
N GLN A 28 1.25 -8.42 0.50
CA GLN A 28 0.22 -9.17 -0.22
C GLN A 28 -0.87 -9.68 0.75
N ASP A 29 -2.05 -9.96 0.19
CA ASP A 29 -3.14 -10.64 0.89
C ASP A 29 -3.58 -11.86 0.06
N ASN A 30 -3.01 -13.01 0.39
CA ASN A 30 -3.28 -14.28 -0.29
C ASN A 30 -4.13 -15.17 0.63
N ARG A 31 -5.38 -15.42 0.24
CA ARG A 31 -6.35 -16.25 0.98
C ARG A 31 -7.15 -17.08 -0.03
N ASP A 32 -7.51 -18.31 0.34
CA ASP A 32 -8.30 -19.22 -0.51
C ASP A 32 -7.73 -19.39 -1.93
N ASP A 33 -6.40 -19.56 -2.03
CA ASP A 33 -5.64 -19.68 -3.28
C ASP A 33 -5.83 -18.49 -4.25
N LYS A 34 -6.18 -17.31 -3.72
CA LYS A 34 -6.38 -16.08 -4.49
C LYS A 34 -5.64 -14.91 -3.87
N GLU A 35 -5.04 -14.11 -4.75
CA GLU A 35 -4.47 -12.82 -4.40
C GLU A 35 -5.58 -11.76 -4.40
N HIS A 36 -5.85 -11.16 -3.24
CA HIS A 36 -6.74 -10.02 -3.11
C HIS A 36 -5.95 -8.74 -3.36
N LYS A 37 -6.36 -7.99 -4.39
CA LYS A 37 -5.64 -6.80 -4.85
C LYS A 37 -6.26 -5.51 -4.36
N ILE A 38 -5.42 -4.48 -4.33
CA ILE A 38 -5.81 -3.09 -4.12
C ILE A 38 -5.45 -2.25 -5.35
N VAL A 39 -6.11 -1.12 -5.55
CA VAL A 39 -5.71 -0.10 -6.52
C VAL A 39 -4.90 0.96 -5.79
N ARG A 40 -3.65 1.20 -6.21
CA ARG A 40 -2.76 2.18 -5.58
C ARG A 40 -2.60 3.42 -6.46
N MET A 41 -2.52 4.58 -5.84
CA MET A 41 -2.21 5.85 -6.52
C MET A 41 -1.12 6.61 -5.78
N ASN A 42 0.01 5.95 -5.52
CA ASN A 42 1.12 6.56 -4.80
C ASN A 42 1.68 7.78 -5.53
N VAL A 43 1.91 8.87 -4.80
CA VAL A 43 2.48 10.12 -5.36
C VAL A 43 3.76 10.48 -4.61
N ALA A 44 4.80 10.85 -5.35
CA ALA A 44 6.03 11.38 -4.76
C ALA A 44 5.82 12.83 -4.29
N PHE A 45 6.39 13.18 -3.15
CA PHE A 45 6.43 14.57 -2.67
C PHE A 45 7.80 14.89 -2.05
N ALA A 46 8.15 16.18 -2.05
CA ALA A 46 9.40 16.64 -1.45
C ALA A 46 9.31 18.08 -0.95
N GLN A 47 10.06 18.37 0.11
CA GLN A 47 10.41 19.73 0.54
C GLN A 47 11.94 19.82 0.64
N PRO A 48 12.65 20.12 -0.47
CA PRO A 48 14.11 20.00 -0.52
C PRO A 48 14.84 20.83 0.53
N GLY A 49 14.38 22.04 0.81
CA GLY A 49 14.98 22.92 1.83
C GLY A 49 14.85 22.41 3.27
N GLN A 50 13.98 21.43 3.51
CA GLN A 50 13.78 20.79 4.82
C GLN A 50 14.31 19.35 4.84
N GLY A 51 14.94 18.88 3.75
CA GLY A 51 15.42 17.51 3.64
C GLY A 51 14.31 16.45 3.54
N VAL A 52 13.05 16.84 3.32
CA VAL A 52 11.92 15.90 3.25
C VAL A 52 11.77 15.36 1.84
N ARG A 53 11.79 14.03 1.71
CA ARG A 53 11.47 13.28 0.48
C ARG A 53 10.60 12.11 0.88
N GLY A 54 9.45 11.96 0.26
CA GLY A 54 8.49 10.95 0.70
C GLY A 54 7.58 10.45 -0.42
N THR A 55 6.84 9.41 -0.07
CA THR A 55 5.75 8.87 -0.87
C THR A 55 4.47 9.04 -0.09
N TYR A 56 3.46 9.64 -0.71
CA TYR A 56 2.11 9.62 -0.20
C TYR A 56 1.46 8.32 -0.68
N PHE A 57 1.22 7.38 0.24
CA PHE A 57 0.54 6.14 -0.05
C PHE A 57 -0.98 6.36 -0.01
N ILE A 58 -1.68 5.91 -1.04
CA ILE A 58 -3.13 5.78 -1.06
C ILE A 58 -3.51 4.48 -1.76
N GLY A 59 -4.39 3.72 -1.13
CA GLY A 59 -4.86 2.42 -1.61
C GLY A 59 -6.37 2.30 -1.48
N TYR A 60 -7.01 1.88 -2.57
CA TYR A 60 -8.43 1.62 -2.66
C TYR A 60 -8.66 0.11 -2.68
N ALA A 61 -9.60 -0.37 -1.88
CA ALA A 61 -9.97 -1.77 -1.81
C ALA A 61 -11.48 -1.90 -1.68
N ARG A 62 -12.05 -2.95 -2.28
CA ARG A 62 -13.47 -3.28 -2.08
C ARG A 62 -13.79 -3.60 -0.62
N TYR A 63 -12.84 -4.24 0.07
CA TYR A 63 -12.94 -4.60 1.47
C TYR A 63 -11.69 -4.11 2.22
N TRP A 64 -11.90 -3.48 3.37
CA TRP A 64 -10.81 -2.90 4.18
C TRP A 64 -9.81 -3.95 4.68
N ASP A 65 -10.27 -5.17 4.95
CA ASP A 65 -9.45 -6.27 5.44
C ASP A 65 -8.27 -6.58 4.49
N VAL A 66 -8.43 -6.40 3.18
CA VAL A 66 -7.33 -6.58 2.20
C VAL A 66 -6.16 -5.66 2.53
N THR A 67 -6.39 -4.34 2.60
CA THR A 67 -5.36 -3.35 2.92
C THR A 67 -4.83 -3.55 4.34
N LYS A 68 -5.70 -3.90 5.30
CA LYS A 68 -5.32 -4.17 6.69
C LYS A 68 -4.36 -5.36 6.78
N THR A 69 -4.61 -6.45 6.04
CA THR A 69 -3.74 -7.62 6.00
C THR A 69 -2.38 -7.26 5.41
N MET A 70 -2.36 -6.56 4.27
CA MET A 70 -1.10 -6.08 3.66
C MET A 70 -0.29 -5.24 4.65
N LEU A 71 -0.91 -4.25 5.30
CA LEU A 71 -0.24 -3.43 6.32
C LEU A 71 0.25 -4.28 7.50
N THR A 72 -0.60 -5.16 8.02
CA THR A 72 -0.23 -6.05 9.14
C THR A 72 1.01 -6.87 8.80
N ASN A 73 1.06 -7.46 7.61
CA ASN A 73 2.21 -8.21 7.13
C ASN A 73 3.44 -7.32 7.02
N MET A 74 3.33 -6.12 6.44
CA MET A 74 4.47 -5.21 6.32
C MET A 74 5.13 -4.90 7.68
N PHE A 75 4.32 -4.59 8.70
CA PHE A 75 4.84 -4.23 10.04
C PHE A 75 5.27 -5.44 10.87
N THR A 76 4.65 -6.60 10.71
CA THR A 76 4.95 -7.80 11.53
C THR A 76 6.01 -8.70 10.92
N GLN A 77 6.17 -8.69 9.59
CA GLN A 77 7.15 -9.50 8.86
C GLN A 77 8.39 -8.70 8.44
N ASN A 78 8.57 -7.50 9.00
CA ASN A 78 9.73 -6.64 8.79
C ASN A 78 9.99 -6.30 7.32
N ASP A 79 8.98 -5.74 6.64
CA ASP A 79 9.11 -5.26 5.27
C ASP A 79 10.33 -4.34 5.13
N LYS A 80 11.25 -4.74 4.26
CA LYS A 80 12.50 -4.03 4.00
C LYS A 80 12.32 -2.62 3.46
N LEU A 81 11.15 -2.27 2.93
CA LEU A 81 10.84 -0.89 2.58
C LEU A 81 10.81 0.02 3.82
N LEU A 82 10.36 -0.49 4.97
CA LEU A 82 10.20 0.28 6.21
C LEU A 82 11.53 0.61 6.88
N ASP A 83 12.62 -0.10 6.55
CA ASP A 83 13.99 0.27 6.93
C ASP A 83 14.40 1.66 6.36
N TYR A 84 13.74 2.10 5.29
CA TYR A 84 14.02 3.36 4.58
C TYR A 84 12.86 4.34 4.58
N SER A 85 11.67 3.90 4.98
CA SER A 85 10.43 4.68 4.90
C SER A 85 9.70 4.63 6.23
N LYS A 86 9.58 5.78 6.90
CA LYS A 86 8.80 5.90 8.13
C LYS A 86 7.41 6.45 7.83
N PRO A 87 6.33 5.67 8.04
CA PRO A 87 4.98 6.20 7.99
C PRO A 87 4.78 7.15 9.18
N ILE A 88 4.38 8.39 8.88
CA ILE A 88 4.15 9.45 9.88
C ILE A 88 2.67 9.77 10.08
N THR A 89 1.81 9.26 9.19
CA THR A 89 0.35 9.40 9.24
C THR A 89 -0.31 8.10 8.81
N GLY A 90 -1.58 7.91 9.20
CA GLY A 90 -2.42 6.81 8.76
C GLY A 90 -3.89 7.14 8.97
N MET A 91 -4.70 7.01 7.92
CA MET A 91 -6.13 7.33 7.95
C MET A 91 -6.88 6.30 7.10
N LEU A 92 -8.11 6.01 7.50
CA LEU A 92 -9.04 5.14 6.78
C LEU A 92 -10.29 5.94 6.44
N PHE A 93 -10.70 5.92 5.19
CA PHE A 93 -11.90 6.59 4.70
C PHE A 93 -12.81 5.60 4.00
N PHE A 94 -14.11 5.79 4.17
CA PHE A 94 -15.10 5.20 3.29
C PHE A 94 -15.36 6.16 2.13
N ILE A 95 -15.39 5.62 0.91
CA ILE A 95 -15.68 6.40 -0.30
C ILE A 95 -17.06 5.94 -0.79
N PRO A 96 -18.13 6.72 -0.51
CA PRO A 96 -19.48 6.35 -0.90
C PRO A 96 -19.63 6.33 -2.43
N SER A 97 -20.67 5.63 -2.92
CA SER A 97 -21.17 5.89 -4.27
C SER A 97 -21.72 7.32 -4.36
N LEU A 98 -21.88 7.84 -5.58
CA LEU A 98 -22.47 9.16 -5.78
C LEU A 98 -23.88 9.23 -5.16
N ASP A 99 -24.74 8.24 -5.41
CA ASP A 99 -26.08 8.19 -4.81
C ASP A 99 -26.05 8.21 -3.27
N THR A 100 -25.09 7.52 -2.65
CA THR A 100 -24.96 7.52 -1.18
C THR A 100 -24.46 8.87 -0.68
N LEU A 101 -23.55 9.52 -1.42
CA LEU A 101 -23.04 10.84 -1.08
C LEU A 101 -24.15 11.90 -1.18
N ASP A 102 -24.99 11.83 -2.21
CA ASP A 102 -26.12 12.73 -2.41
C ASP A 102 -27.14 12.59 -1.27
N ALA A 103 -27.51 11.36 -0.90
CA ALA A 103 -28.39 11.10 0.24
C ALA A 103 -27.81 11.62 1.57
N ILE A 104 -26.50 11.51 1.80
CA ILE A 104 -25.83 12.12 2.97
C ILE A 104 -25.93 13.65 2.93
N ALA A 105 -25.71 14.26 1.76
CA ALA A 105 -25.76 15.71 1.60
C ALA A 105 -27.17 16.30 1.79
N GLU A 106 -28.20 15.54 1.41
CA GLU A 106 -29.61 15.89 1.58
C GLU A 106 -30.13 15.58 3.00
N GLY A 107 -29.36 14.85 3.82
CA GLY A 107 -29.73 14.50 5.20
C GLY A 107 -30.72 13.33 5.29
N GLU A 108 -30.76 12.48 4.26
CA GLU A 108 -31.63 11.30 4.16
C GLU A 108 -30.99 10.03 4.76
N LEU A 109 -29.72 10.12 5.18
CA LEU A 109 -28.91 9.08 5.82
C LEU A 109 -28.25 9.55 7.11
#